data_AF-A0A2V9BSB6-F1
#
_entry.id   AF-A0A2V9BSB6-F1
#
_cell.length_a   1.000
_cell.length_b   1.000
_cell.length_c   1.000
_cell.angle_alpha   90.00
_cell.angle_beta   90.00
_cell.angle_gamma   90.00
#
_symmetry.space_group_name_H-M   'P 1'
#
loop_
_entity.id
_entity.type
_entity.pdbx_description
1 polymer ?
#
loop_
_entity_poly.entity_id
_entity_poly.type
_entity_poly.pdbx_seq_one_letter_code
_entity_poly.pdbx_strand_id
1 'polypeptide(L)'
;MKKSKPIITRTAAELAKALGLTSADGAEIQLRSDLNSKIVEIVQRKDLTHAQVARLARTSRTRVTAIMNRNIKDVSTDLLLRVLYSLGYTAKIKFQKAA
;
A
#
# COMPACT_ATOMS: atom_id res chain seq x y z
N MET A 1 21.05 33.64 -2.62
CA MET A 1 20.29 32.51 -2.03
C MET A 1 21.21 31.29 -1.95
N LYS A 2 21.41 30.68 -0.77
CA LYS A 2 22.19 29.43 -0.66
C LYS A 2 21.48 28.34 -1.47
N LYS A 3 22.17 27.70 -2.41
CA LYS A 3 21.63 26.56 -3.17
C LYS A 3 21.31 25.43 -2.18
N SER A 4 20.06 24.99 -2.15
CA SER A 4 19.67 23.80 -1.39
C SER A 4 20.45 22.59 -1.93
N LYS A 5 20.95 21.72 -1.04
CA LYS A 5 21.54 20.43 -1.41
C LYS A 5 20.45 19.36 -1.27
N PRO A 6 19.78 18.95 -2.36
CA PRO A 6 18.71 17.96 -2.27
C PRO A 6 19.27 16.58 -1.93
N ILE A 7 18.53 15.82 -1.13
CA ILE A 7 18.73 14.38 -0.96
C ILE A 7 17.85 13.68 -1.98
N ILE A 8 18.47 12.90 -2.87
CA ILE A 8 17.76 12.15 -3.91
C ILE A 8 17.72 10.68 -3.47
N THR A 9 16.53 10.09 -3.49
CA THR A 9 16.31 8.67 -3.17
C THR A 9 15.63 7.99 -4.35
N ARG A 10 15.97 6.74 -4.61
CA ARG A 10 15.48 5.94 -5.76
C ARG A 10 14.76 4.67 -5.33
N THR A 11 14.89 4.30 -4.06
CA THR A 11 14.22 3.14 -3.47
C THR A 11 13.48 3.56 -2.21
N ALA A 12 12.45 2.80 -1.82
CA ALA A 12 11.76 3.07 -0.56
C ALA A 12 12.68 2.89 0.66
N ALA A 13 13.68 2.00 0.59
CA ALA A 13 14.68 1.85 1.63
C ALA A 13 15.55 3.11 1.78
N GLU A 14 16.00 3.69 0.66
CA GLU A 14 16.73 4.97 0.67
C GLU A 14 15.87 6.11 1.19
N LEU A 15 14.59 6.16 0.79
CA LEU A 15 13.64 7.16 1.27
C LEU A 15 13.38 7.04 2.77
N ALA A 16 13.12 5.82 3.26
CA ALA A 16 12.93 5.56 4.68
C ALA A 16 14.14 6.02 5.49
N LYS A 17 15.36 5.67 5.04
CA LYS A 17 16.61 6.11 5.68
C LYS A 17 16.75 7.65 5.66
N ALA A 18 16.44 8.30 4.54
CA ALA A 18 16.51 9.76 4.44
C ALA A 18 15.50 10.47 5.36
N LEU A 19 14.38 9.81 5.67
CA LEU A 19 13.36 10.28 6.61
C LEU A 19 13.63 9.89 8.07
N GLY A 20 14.75 9.21 8.36
CA GLY A 20 15.11 8.78 9.71
C GLY A 20 14.27 7.59 10.24
N LEU A 21 13.65 6.83 9.34
CA LEU A 21 12.87 5.64 9.69
C LEU A 21 13.77 4.40 9.82
N THR A 22 13.32 3.41 10.60
CA THR A 22 14.02 2.13 10.70
C THR A 22 13.83 1.30 9.43
N SER A 23 14.71 0.31 9.21
CA SER A 23 14.53 -0.65 8.10
C SER A 23 13.21 -1.41 8.19
N ALA A 24 12.73 -1.67 9.42
CA ALA A 24 11.44 -2.31 9.66
C ALA A 24 10.27 -1.43 9.19
N ASP A 25 10.27 -0.15 9.55
CA ASP A 25 9.26 0.81 9.09
C ASP A 25 9.25 0.91 7.56
N GLY A 26 10.44 1.01 6.94
CA GLY A 26 10.57 1.08 5.49
C GLY A 26 10.02 -0.16 4.79
N ALA A 27 10.31 -1.35 5.33
CA ALA A 27 9.80 -2.61 4.79
C ALA A 27 8.27 -2.72 4.91
N GLU A 28 7.70 -2.33 6.06
CA GLU A 28 6.25 -2.32 6.25
C GLU A 28 5.56 -1.34 5.28
N ILE A 29 6.07 -0.11 5.19
CA ILE A 29 5.54 0.92 4.30
C ILE A 29 5.56 0.44 2.84
N GLN A 30 6.69 -0.14 2.40
CA GLN A 30 6.83 -0.67 1.05
C GLN A 30 5.79 -1.76 0.77
N LEU A 31 5.69 -2.77 1.64
CA LEU A 31 4.73 -3.86 1.48
C LEU A 31 3.29 -3.34 1.37
N ARG A 32 2.90 -2.43 2.27
CA ARG A 32 1.55 -1.86 2.29
C ARG A 32 1.28 -1.00 1.06
N SER A 33 2.27 -0.25 0.59
CA SER A 33 2.18 0.55 -0.64
C SER A 33 2.01 -0.33 -1.89
N ASP A 34 2.74 -1.45 -1.97
CA ASP A 34 2.64 -2.41 -3.07
C ASP A 34 1.28 -3.09 -3.11
N LEU A 35 0.81 -3.57 -1.96
CA LEU A 35 -0.54 -4.14 -1.82
C LEU A 35 -1.61 -3.14 -2.27
N ASN A 36 -1.54 -1.90 -1.78
CA ASN A 36 -2.52 -0.88 -2.13
C ASN A 36 -2.47 -0.51 -3.61
N SER A 37 -1.27 -0.36 -4.18
CA SER A 37 -1.10 -0.08 -5.60
C SER A 37 -1.70 -1.18 -6.47
N LYS A 38 -1.51 -2.44 -6.07
CA LYS A 38 -2.09 -3.58 -6.79
C LYS A 38 -3.62 -3.61 -6.69
N ILE A 39 -4.19 -3.32 -5.52
CA ILE A 39 -5.65 -3.21 -5.34
C ILE A 39 -6.22 -2.13 -6.26
N VAL A 40 -5.64 -0.93 -6.24
CA VAL A 40 -6.09 0.20 -7.08
C VAL A 40 -6.05 -0.19 -8.57
N GLU A 41 -4.95 -0.79 -9.02
CA GLU A 41 -4.80 -1.28 -10.39
C GLU A 41 -5.92 -2.27 -10.78
N ILE A 42 -6.20 -3.26 -9.94
CA ILE A 42 -7.21 -4.29 -10.22
C ILE A 42 -8.61 -3.69 -10.25
N VAL A 43 -8.94 -2.82 -9.30
CA VAL A 43 -10.25 -2.16 -9.20
C VAL A 43 -10.50 -1.30 -10.44
N GLN A 44 -9.51 -0.52 -10.87
CA GLN A 44 -9.60 0.29 -12.08
C GLN A 44 -9.72 -0.57 -13.34
N ARG A 45 -8.89 -1.61 -13.49
CA ARG A 45 -8.94 -2.49 -14.67
C ARG A 45 -10.25 -3.28 -14.78
N LYS A 46 -10.87 -3.64 -13.65
CA LYS A 46 -12.16 -4.34 -13.61
C LYS A 46 -13.37 -3.39 -13.61
N ASP A 47 -13.15 -2.08 -13.66
CA ASP A 47 -14.18 -1.04 -13.58
C ASP A 47 -15.16 -1.25 -12.41
N LEU A 48 -14.63 -1.61 -11.24
CA LEU A 48 -15.44 -1.87 -10.05
C LEU A 48 -15.73 -0.59 -9.28
N THR A 49 -17.00 -0.38 -8.93
CA THR A 49 -17.39 0.67 -7.99
C THR A 49 -16.89 0.36 -6.59
N HIS A 50 -16.67 1.41 -5.77
CA HIS A 50 -16.26 1.24 -4.37
C HIS A 50 -17.28 0.39 -3.57
N ALA A 51 -18.56 0.45 -3.92
CA ALA A 51 -19.61 -0.33 -3.26
C ALA A 51 -19.53 -1.83 -3.59
N GLN A 52 -19.21 -2.19 -4.84
CA GLN A 52 -18.98 -3.58 -5.22
C GLN A 52 -17.76 -4.15 -4.49
N VAL A 53 -16.65 -3.43 -4.45
CA VAL A 53 -15.44 -3.85 -3.73
C VAL A 53 -15.72 -4.02 -2.23
N ALA A 54 -16.46 -3.08 -1.62
CA ALA A 54 -16.83 -3.16 -0.22
C ALA A 54 -17.65 -4.42 0.10
N ARG A 55 -18.60 -4.76 -0.77
CA ARG A 55 -19.42 -5.98 -0.66
C ARG A 55 -18.57 -7.24 -0.79
N LEU A 56 -17.69 -7.30 -1.79
CA LEU A 56 -16.80 -8.44 -2.00
C LEU A 56 -15.85 -8.66 -0.81
N ALA A 57 -15.25 -7.59 -0.30
CA ALA A 57 -14.28 -7.64 0.78
C ALA A 57 -14.89 -7.64 2.19
N ARG A 58 -16.23 -7.63 2.31
CA ARG A 58 -16.98 -7.55 3.58
C ARG A 58 -16.47 -6.42 4.48
N THR A 59 -16.37 -5.22 3.92
CA THR A 59 -15.89 -4.01 4.61
C THR A 59 -16.78 -2.81 4.29
N SER A 60 -16.54 -1.67 4.92
CA SER A 60 -17.31 -0.46 4.64
C SER A 60 -16.86 0.22 3.35
N ARG A 61 -17.80 0.87 2.65
CA ARG A 61 -17.49 1.70 1.47
C ARG A 61 -16.47 2.79 1.79
N THR A 62 -16.54 3.40 2.97
CA THR A 62 -15.59 4.44 3.41
C THR A 62 -14.16 3.91 3.49
N ARG A 63 -13.95 2.68 4.01
CA ARG A 63 -12.63 2.04 4.03
C ARG A 63 -12.11 1.78 2.61
N VAL A 64 -12.98 1.36 1.68
CA VAL A 64 -12.60 1.21 0.27
C VAL A 64 -12.23 2.54 -0.36
N THR A 65 -12.99 3.60 -0.12
CA THR A 65 -12.64 4.94 -0.62
C THR A 65 -11.27 5.39 -0.09
N ALA A 66 -10.95 5.13 1.17
CA ALA A 66 -9.64 5.45 1.74
C ALA A 66 -8.50 4.69 1.02
N ILE A 67 -8.68 3.40 0.76
CA ILE A 67 -7.76 2.55 -0.03
C ILE A 67 -7.55 3.14 -1.44
N MET A 68 -8.65 3.44 -2.14
CA MET A 68 -8.61 4.01 -3.50
C MET A 68 -7.94 5.39 -3.56
N ASN A 69 -8.07 6.19 -2.49
CA ASN A 69 -7.39 7.48 -2.35
C ASN A 69 -5.95 7.38 -1.82
N ARG A 70 -5.40 6.16 -1.70
CA ARG A 70 -4.08 5.90 -1.11
C ARG A 70 -3.90 6.39 0.33
N ASN A 71 -5.00 6.63 1.03
CA ASN A 71 -5.01 6.99 2.45
C ASN A 71 -5.21 5.73 3.30
N ILE A 72 -4.13 4.98 3.51
CA ILE A 72 -4.15 3.68 4.20
C ILE A 72 -3.58 3.74 5.62
N LYS A 73 -3.51 4.91 6.25
CA LYS A 73 -2.96 5.07 7.61
C LYS A 73 -3.72 4.22 8.63
N ASP A 74 -5.05 4.25 8.58
CA ASP A 74 -5.94 3.54 9.52
C ASP A 74 -6.53 2.22 8.96
N VAL A 75 -5.96 1.73 7.86
CA VAL A 75 -6.36 0.49 7.19
C VAL A 75 -5.36 -0.59 7.57
N SER A 76 -5.77 -1.72 8.14
CA SER A 76 -4.80 -2.78 8.49
C SER A 76 -4.25 -3.48 7.24
N THR A 77 -3.04 -4.05 7.33
CA THR A 77 -2.47 -4.92 6.28
C THR A 77 -3.37 -6.13 6.00
N ASP A 78 -3.98 -6.70 7.04
CA ASP A 78 -4.97 -7.77 6.93
C ASP A 78 -6.18 -7.37 6.06
N LEU A 79 -6.68 -6.13 6.23
CA LEU A 79 -7.78 -5.64 5.41
C LEU A 79 -7.35 -5.45 3.94
N LEU A 80 -6.13 -4.94 3.69
CA LEU A 80 -5.59 -4.85 2.32
C LEU A 80 -5.53 -6.23 1.67
N LEU A 81 -5.01 -7.24 2.39
CA LEU A 81 -4.97 -8.62 1.90
C LEU A 81 -6.36 -9.19 1.64
N ARG A 82 -7.33 -8.98 2.55
CA ARG A 82 -8.72 -9.42 2.35
C ARG A 82 -9.34 -8.80 1.10
N VAL A 83 -9.10 -7.51 0.87
CA VAL A 83 -9.57 -6.83 -0.36
C VAL A 83 -8.91 -7.45 -1.59
N LEU A 84 -7.58 -7.61 -1.59
CA LEU A 84 -6.85 -8.25 -2.70
C LEU A 84 -7.40 -9.66 -3.02
N TYR A 85 -7.62 -10.46 -1.98
CA TYR A 85 -8.12 -11.83 -2.11
C TYR A 85 -9.56 -11.87 -2.62
N SER A 86 -10.42 -10.96 -2.16
CA SER A 86 -11.79 -10.81 -2.65
C SER A 86 -11.86 -10.40 -4.13
N LEU A 87 -10.80 -9.78 -4.66
CA LEU A 87 -10.67 -9.42 -6.07
C LEU A 87 -10.13 -10.57 -6.93
N GLY A 88 -9.84 -11.72 -6.34
CA GLY A 88 -9.37 -12.94 -7.01
C GLY A 88 -7.85 -13.02 -7.19
N TYR A 89 -7.09 -12.28 -6.39
CA TYR A 89 -5.62 -12.28 -6.44
C TYR A 89 -5.05 -12.83 -5.15
N THR A 90 -3.91 -13.51 -5.21
CA THR A 90 -3.20 -13.99 -4.01
C THR A 90 -1.85 -13.31 -3.89
N ALA A 91 -1.44 -13.01 -2.66
CA ALA A 91 -0.12 -12.48 -2.36
C ALA A 91 0.83 -13.66 -2.11
N LYS A 92 1.97 -13.69 -2.81
CA LYS A 92 3.07 -14.61 -2.48
C LYS A 92 4.06 -13.87 -1.60
N ILE A 93 4.15 -14.28 -0.34
CA ILE A 93 5.10 -13.70 0.62
C ILE A 93 6.43 -14.44 0.47
N LYS A 94 7.51 -13.67 0.32
CA LYS A 94 8.89 -14.17 0.40
C LYS A 94 9.55 -13.54 1.62
N PHE A 95 10.31 -14.34 2.35
CA PHE A 95 11.02 -13.88 3.54
C PHE A 95 12.45 -13.51 3.19
N GLN A 96 12.89 -12.35 3.68
CA GLN A 96 14.26 -11.85 3.57
C GLN A 96 14.62 -11.18 4.89
N LYS A 97 15.91 -11.13 5.19
CA LYS A 97 16.41 -10.46 6.40
C LYS A 97 16.21 -8.95 6.24
N ALA A 98 15.59 -8.30 7.22
CA ALA A 98 15.34 -6.85 7.18
C ALA A 98 16.60 -6.00 7.40
N ALA A 99 17.73 -6.63 7.76
CA ALA A 99 19.08 -6.10 7.85
C ALA A 99 20.08 -7.25 8.00
#